data_AF-A0AAE0VJ22-F1
#
_entry.id   AF-A0AAE0VJ22-F1
#
_cell.length_a   1.000
_cell.length_b   1.000
_cell.length_c   1.000
_cell.angle_alpha   90.00
_cell.angle_beta   90.00
_cell.angle_gamma   90.00
#
_symmetry.space_group_name_H-M   'P 1'
#
loop_
_entity.id
_entity.type
_entity.pdbx_description
1 polymer ?
#
loop_
_entity_poly.entity_id
_entity_poly.type
_entity_poly.pdbx_seq_one_letter_code
_entity_poly.pdbx_strand_id
1 'polypeptide(L)'
;MSDTLWGAFNVLVFNIIVFLMTASHLRAVLSDPGIVPLPTTDLDFSDMHSNKKPQNLSDGWTMCTKCDTYRPPRAHHCRICRRCIRRMDHHCPWINNCVGELNQKFFLQFLFYVGLASIYATTMVIVSWILDPGIKGDDKHLKMINSILLVIESFLFGLFVIAIGCDQLSAIFSDETTVEQMKKDGPRRNKAKMALLQEVFGRGHPLTWLCPVQFNSTIHSTTYTTNHV
;
A
#
# COMPACT_ATOMS: atom_id res chain seq x y z
N MET A 1 39.65 4.45 -15.33
CA MET A 1 38.55 3.68 -15.96
C MET A 1 37.66 2.99 -14.93
N SER A 2 38.21 2.40 -13.86
CA SER A 2 37.44 1.84 -12.73
C SER A 2 36.53 2.88 -12.06
N ASP A 3 37.04 4.08 -11.82
CA ASP A 3 36.31 5.11 -11.05
C ASP A 3 35.11 5.66 -11.83
N THR A 4 35.25 5.76 -13.16
CA THR A 4 34.16 6.13 -14.07
C THR A 4 33.09 5.05 -14.19
N LEU A 5 33.47 3.76 -14.16
CA LEU A 5 32.52 2.64 -14.19
C LEU A 5 31.76 2.51 -12.87
N TRP A 6 32.44 2.70 -11.75
CA TRP A 6 31.82 2.70 -10.42
C TRP A 6 30.83 3.86 -10.25
N GLY A 7 31.19 5.06 -10.70
CA GLY A 7 30.28 6.20 -10.74
C GLY A 7 29.05 5.93 -11.61
N ALA A 8 29.25 5.44 -12.84
CA ALA A 8 28.16 5.10 -13.75
C ALA A 8 27.22 4.03 -13.18
N PHE A 9 27.77 3.00 -12.53
CA PHE A 9 26.99 1.96 -11.86
C PHE A 9 26.08 2.54 -10.77
N ASN A 10 26.63 3.40 -9.89
CA ASN A 10 25.85 3.99 -8.81
C ASN A 10 24.76 4.95 -9.33
N VAL A 11 25.08 5.74 -10.36
CA VAL A 11 24.08 6.57 -11.05
C VAL A 11 22.95 5.71 -11.62
N LEU A 12 23.27 4.60 -12.27
CA LEU A 12 22.27 3.68 -12.82
C LEU A 12 21.39 3.09 -11.72
N VAL A 13 21.98 2.57 -10.65
CA VAL A 13 21.26 1.98 -9.52
C VAL A 13 20.34 3.00 -8.86
N PHE A 14 20.83 4.20 -8.57
CA PHE A 14 20.04 5.27 -7.98
C PHE A 14 18.84 5.64 -8.85
N ASN A 15 19.04 5.81 -10.15
CA ASN A 15 17.97 6.14 -11.08
C ASN A 15 16.91 5.04 -11.18
N ILE A 16 17.32 3.76 -11.11
CA ILE A 16 16.37 2.63 -11.07
C ILE A 16 15.51 2.69 -9.80
N ILE A 17 16.13 2.93 -8.63
CA ILE A 17 15.41 3.04 -7.36
C ILE A 17 14.40 4.20 -7.42
N VAL A 18 14.84 5.38 -7.87
CA VAL A 18 13.98 6.58 -7.99
C VAL A 18 12.85 6.35 -8.99
N PHE A 19 13.13 5.70 -10.12
CA PHE A 19 12.11 5.37 -11.11
C PHE A 19 11.03 4.44 -10.52
N LEU A 20 11.43 3.36 -9.85
CA LEU A 20 10.50 2.42 -9.23
C LEU A 20 9.72 3.07 -8.09
N MET A 21 10.38 3.87 -7.25
CA MET A 21 9.74 4.67 -6.20
C MET A 21 8.64 5.58 -6.76
N THR A 22 8.97 6.34 -7.81
CA THR A 22 8.04 7.29 -8.45
C THR A 22 6.90 6.55 -9.13
N ALA A 23 7.18 5.45 -9.84
CA ALA A 23 6.15 4.63 -10.47
C ALA A 23 5.18 4.04 -9.43
N SER A 24 5.68 3.47 -8.33
CA SER A 24 4.85 2.94 -7.25
C SER A 24 4.02 4.04 -6.57
N HIS A 25 4.61 5.22 -6.34
CA HIS A 25 3.89 6.37 -5.79
C HIS A 25 2.75 6.81 -6.72
N LEU A 26 3.03 7.03 -8.01
CA LEU A 26 2.00 7.41 -8.99
C LEU A 26 0.89 6.36 -9.09
N ARG A 27 1.23 5.07 -9.02
CA ARG A 27 0.25 4.00 -8.99
C ARG A 27 -0.61 4.04 -7.72
N ALA A 28 -0.03 4.29 -6.54
CA ALA A 28 -0.80 4.41 -5.30
C ALA A 28 -1.76 5.62 -5.33
N VAL A 29 -1.30 6.75 -5.89
CA VAL A 29 -2.09 7.98 -6.07
C VAL A 29 -3.25 7.77 -7.05
N LEU A 30 -2.97 7.22 -8.23
CA LEU A 30 -3.90 7.23 -9.37
C LEU A 30 -4.78 5.99 -9.48
N SER A 31 -4.46 4.90 -8.78
CA SER A 31 -5.28 3.67 -8.84
C SER A 31 -6.55 3.81 -7.98
N ASP A 32 -7.64 3.18 -8.44
CA ASP A 32 -8.83 2.98 -7.61
C ASP A 32 -8.42 2.22 -6.33
N PRO A 33 -8.73 2.73 -5.12
CA PRO A 33 -8.45 2.01 -3.88
C PRO A 33 -9.38 0.82 -3.63
N GLY A 34 -10.42 0.64 -4.46
CA GLY A 34 -11.46 -0.37 -4.30
C GLY A 34 -12.79 0.25 -3.89
N ILE A 35 -13.23 1.30 -4.58
CA ILE A 35 -14.51 1.98 -4.31
C ILE A 35 -15.67 0.99 -4.45
N VAL A 36 -16.58 1.00 -3.49
CA VAL A 36 -17.87 0.29 -3.58
C VAL A 36 -18.78 1.06 -4.55
N PRO A 37 -19.35 0.41 -5.59
CA PRO A 37 -20.31 1.04 -6.49
C PRO A 37 -21.53 1.60 -5.75
N LEU A 38 -22.14 2.67 -6.28
CA LEU A 38 -23.47 3.09 -5.80
C LEU A 38 -24.52 2.19 -6.40
N PRO A 39 -25.65 1.98 -5.70
CA PRO A 39 -26.80 1.35 -6.31
C PRO A 39 -27.33 2.22 -7.47
N THR A 40 -27.83 1.56 -8.51
CA THR A 40 -28.44 2.21 -9.68
C THR A 40 -29.93 2.53 -9.47
N THR A 41 -30.54 1.92 -8.46
CA THR A 41 -31.93 2.12 -8.04
C THR A 41 -31.95 2.49 -6.56
N ASP A 42 -32.90 3.33 -6.17
CA ASP A 42 -33.08 3.67 -4.75
C ASP A 42 -33.32 2.39 -3.96
N LEU A 43 -32.47 2.16 -2.97
CA LEU A 43 -32.60 1.02 -2.08
C LEU A 43 -33.59 1.41 -0.99
N ASP A 44 -34.69 0.67 -0.88
CA ASP A 44 -35.64 0.88 0.21
C ASP A 44 -35.06 0.34 1.53
N PHE A 45 -34.63 1.25 2.39
CA PHE A 45 -34.11 0.95 3.72
C PHE A 45 -35.16 1.09 4.82
N SER A 46 -36.45 1.20 4.48
CA SER A 46 -37.56 1.29 5.44
C SER A 46 -37.58 0.13 6.45
N ASP A 47 -37.06 -1.04 6.06
CA ASP A 47 -36.94 -2.23 6.90
C ASP A 47 -35.73 -2.25 7.84
N MET A 48 -34.97 -1.14 7.99
CA MET A 48 -33.77 -1.06 8.83
C MET A 48 -34.00 -1.49 10.30
N HIS A 49 -35.23 -1.29 10.82
CA HIS A 49 -35.61 -1.70 12.19
C HIS A 49 -36.15 -3.13 12.28
N SER A 50 -36.41 -3.80 11.15
CA SER A 50 -37.02 -5.13 11.13
C SER A 50 -36.05 -6.28 11.42
N ASN A 51 -34.74 -5.98 11.56
CA ASN A 51 -33.67 -6.97 11.76
C ASN A 51 -33.60 -8.06 10.68
N LYS A 52 -34.34 -7.90 9.56
CA LYS A 52 -34.31 -8.80 8.41
C LYS A 52 -33.18 -8.37 7.48
N LYS A 53 -32.09 -9.12 7.48
CA LYS A 53 -31.13 -9.05 6.36
C LYS A 53 -31.87 -9.46 5.08
N PRO A 54 -31.70 -8.75 3.95
CA PRO A 54 -32.26 -9.23 2.69
C PRO A 54 -31.68 -10.61 2.39
N GLN A 55 -32.53 -11.54 1.94
CA GLN A 55 -32.23 -12.98 1.85
C GLN A 55 -31.00 -13.32 0.98
N ASN A 56 -30.55 -12.38 0.16
CA ASN A 56 -29.41 -12.52 -0.75
C ASN A 56 -28.08 -11.95 -0.22
N LEU A 57 -28.03 -11.35 0.99
CA LEU A 57 -26.78 -10.88 1.58
C LEU A 57 -26.16 -11.91 2.51
N SER A 58 -24.90 -12.24 2.24
CA SER A 58 -24.11 -13.13 3.10
C SER A 58 -23.80 -12.50 4.45
N ASP A 59 -23.43 -13.33 5.43
CA ASP A 59 -23.04 -12.83 6.75
C ASP A 59 -21.80 -11.94 6.69
N GLY A 60 -21.88 -10.77 7.34
CA GLY A 60 -20.81 -9.78 7.47
C GLY A 60 -21.03 -8.49 6.68
N TRP A 61 -22.05 -8.45 5.81
CA TRP A 61 -22.44 -7.22 5.15
C TRP A 61 -23.07 -6.22 6.12
N THR A 62 -22.75 -4.94 5.96
CA THR A 62 -23.32 -3.84 6.74
C THR A 62 -23.90 -2.78 5.81
N MET A 63 -24.59 -1.78 6.34
CA MET A 63 -25.17 -0.70 5.52
C MET A 63 -24.44 0.63 5.77
N CYS A 64 -24.29 1.45 4.72
CA CYS A 64 -23.80 2.81 4.83
C CYS A 64 -24.90 3.80 4.48
N THR A 65 -25.44 4.49 5.49
CA THR A 65 -26.46 5.54 5.31
C THR A 65 -25.96 6.76 4.51
N LYS A 66 -24.65 7.01 4.48
CA LYS A 66 -24.08 8.16 3.74
C LYS A 66 -23.93 7.92 2.24
N CYS A 67 -23.74 6.67 1.85
CA CYS A 67 -23.60 6.27 0.45
C CYS A 67 -24.86 5.56 -0.07
N ASP A 68 -25.85 5.39 0.81
CA ASP A 68 -27.08 4.66 0.53
C ASP A 68 -26.84 3.27 -0.08
N THR A 69 -25.83 2.55 0.43
CA THR A 69 -25.40 1.28 -0.16
C THR A 69 -25.08 0.24 0.90
N TYR A 70 -25.24 -1.04 0.54
CA TYR A 70 -24.67 -2.14 1.29
C TYR A 70 -23.14 -2.12 1.17
N ARG A 71 -22.46 -2.27 2.30
CA ARG A 71 -21.00 -2.39 2.45
C ARG A 71 -20.63 -3.86 2.56
N PRO A 72 -19.78 -4.36 1.64
CA PRO A 72 -19.15 -5.66 1.79
C PRO A 72 -18.40 -5.80 3.13
N PRO A 73 -18.14 -7.02 3.59
CA PRO A 73 -17.28 -7.24 4.75
C PRO A 73 -15.95 -6.47 4.62
N ARG A 74 -15.50 -5.84 5.70
CA ARG A 74 -14.27 -5.00 5.76
C ARG A 74 -14.29 -3.72 4.93
N ALA A 75 -15.41 -3.37 4.30
CA ALA A 75 -15.54 -2.07 3.66
C ALA A 75 -15.90 -0.99 4.69
N HIS A 76 -15.23 0.16 4.63
CA HIS A 76 -15.48 1.29 5.52
C HIS A 76 -15.74 2.56 4.72
N HIS A 77 -16.53 3.48 5.27
CA HIS A 77 -16.80 4.77 4.64
C HIS A 77 -15.70 5.78 4.98
N CYS A 78 -14.95 6.19 3.97
CA CYS A 78 -13.98 7.28 4.09
C CYS A 78 -14.71 8.62 3.99
N ARG A 79 -14.63 9.44 5.04
CA ARG A 79 -15.26 10.78 5.07
C ARG A 79 -14.62 11.75 4.08
N ILE A 80 -13.31 11.60 3.83
CA ILE A 80 -12.54 12.48 2.94
C ILE A 80 -12.85 12.15 1.48
N CYS A 81 -12.76 10.87 1.10
CA CYS A 81 -13.13 10.41 -0.25
C CYS A 81 -14.64 10.44 -0.51
N ARG A 82 -15.48 10.52 0.54
CA ARG A 82 -16.95 10.44 0.49
C ARG A 82 -17.47 9.19 -0.21
N ARG A 83 -16.74 8.08 -0.05
CA ARG A 83 -17.04 6.78 -0.66
C ARG A 83 -16.77 5.66 0.35
N CYS A 84 -17.47 4.54 0.18
CA CYS A 84 -17.10 3.29 0.83
C CYS A 84 -15.95 2.65 0.06
N ILE A 85 -14.89 2.25 0.77
CA ILE A 85 -13.69 1.62 0.21
C ILE A 85 -13.61 0.18 0.72
N ARG A 86 -13.35 -0.79 -0.18
CA ARG A 86 -13.19 -2.20 0.15
C ARG A 86 -11.84 -2.46 0.82
N ARG A 87 -11.85 -3.31 1.86
CA ARG A 87 -10.71 -3.57 2.74
C ARG A 87 -9.96 -2.26 3.06
N MET A 88 -10.73 -1.23 3.44
CA MET A 88 -10.18 0.10 3.71
C MET A 88 -9.19 0.00 4.86
N ASP A 89 -7.98 0.50 4.64
CA ASP A 89 -6.98 0.63 5.68
C ASP A 89 -7.05 2.05 6.27
N HIS A 90 -6.59 3.05 5.51
CA HIS A 90 -6.71 4.45 5.90
C HIS A 90 -6.87 5.39 4.69
N HIS A 91 -7.17 6.66 4.96
CA HIS A 91 -6.99 7.72 4.00
C HIS A 91 -5.60 8.34 4.20
N CYS A 92 -4.78 8.32 3.17
CA CYS A 92 -3.40 8.78 3.24
C CYS A 92 -3.25 10.15 2.58
N PRO A 93 -2.94 11.22 3.34
CA PRO A 93 -2.76 12.56 2.78
C PRO A 93 -1.60 12.63 1.77
N TRP A 94 -0.57 11.81 1.95
CA TRP A 94 0.65 11.82 1.13
C TRP A 94 0.44 11.37 -0.31
N ILE A 95 -0.50 10.46 -0.52
CA ILE A 95 -0.91 10.02 -1.86
C ILE A 95 -2.23 10.67 -2.29
N ASN A 96 -2.82 11.53 -1.45
CA ASN A 96 -4.14 12.13 -1.63
C ASN A 96 -5.21 11.12 -2.09
N ASN A 97 -5.17 9.91 -1.52
CA ASN A 97 -6.04 8.80 -1.88
C ASN A 97 -6.22 7.86 -0.67
N CYS A 98 -7.27 7.05 -0.70
CA CYS A 98 -7.39 5.94 0.24
C CYS A 98 -6.38 4.84 -0.08
N VAL A 99 -5.91 4.14 0.95
CA VAL A 99 -5.24 2.85 0.82
C VAL A 99 -6.29 1.78 1.07
N GLY A 100 -6.52 0.91 0.08
CA GLY A 100 -7.51 -0.15 0.13
C GLY A 100 -7.12 -1.32 -0.76
N GLU A 101 -8.05 -2.25 -0.94
CA GLU A 101 -7.84 -3.56 -1.58
C GLU A 101 -7.07 -3.49 -2.91
N LEU A 102 -7.38 -2.50 -3.77
CA LEU A 102 -6.88 -2.46 -5.13
C LEU A 102 -5.57 -1.66 -5.32
N ASN A 103 -5.15 -0.88 -4.32
CA ASN A 103 -3.92 -0.08 -4.41
C ASN A 103 -2.92 -0.31 -3.26
N GLN A 104 -3.26 -1.13 -2.26
CA GLN A 104 -2.38 -1.45 -1.12
C GLN A 104 -1.02 -1.99 -1.56
N LYS A 105 -0.96 -2.81 -2.62
CA LYS A 105 0.30 -3.29 -3.21
C LYS A 105 1.24 -2.13 -3.58
N PHE A 106 0.73 -1.13 -4.29
CA PHE A 106 1.53 -0.01 -4.77
C PHE A 106 1.98 0.89 -3.62
N PHE A 107 1.13 1.06 -2.60
CA PHE A 107 1.49 1.77 -1.39
C PHE A 107 2.65 1.08 -0.65
N LEU A 108 2.59 -0.24 -0.47
CA LEU A 108 3.68 -1.01 0.14
C LEU A 108 4.98 -0.95 -0.66
N GLN A 109 4.90 -1.04 -1.99
CA GLN A 109 6.07 -0.86 -2.87
C GLN A 109 6.68 0.54 -2.72
N PHE A 110 5.84 1.57 -2.67
CA PHE A 110 6.30 2.95 -2.44
C PHE A 110 7.08 3.07 -1.13
N LEU A 111 6.55 2.55 -0.02
CA LEU A 111 7.26 2.54 1.27
C LEU A 111 8.60 1.79 1.20
N PHE A 112 8.61 0.63 0.55
CA PHE A 112 9.82 -0.16 0.36
C PHE A 112 10.89 0.61 -0.43
N TYR A 113 10.53 1.24 -1.54
CA TYR A 113 11.49 1.97 -2.36
C TYR A 113 11.98 3.28 -1.73
N VAL A 114 11.16 3.96 -0.92
CA VAL A 114 11.62 5.10 -0.11
C VAL A 114 12.64 4.63 0.94
N GLY A 115 12.37 3.51 1.62
CA GLY A 115 13.32 2.93 2.58
C GLY A 115 14.64 2.51 1.91
N LEU A 116 14.55 1.87 0.75
CA LEU A 116 15.72 1.48 -0.04
C LEU A 116 16.54 2.70 -0.51
N ALA A 117 15.88 3.76 -0.99
CA ALA A 117 16.53 5.02 -1.36
C ALA A 117 17.25 5.66 -0.17
N SER A 118 16.62 5.67 1.01
CA SER A 118 17.20 6.23 2.24
C SER A 118 18.46 5.49 2.69
N ILE A 119 18.43 4.14 2.66
CA ILE A 119 19.59 3.30 2.97
C ILE A 119 20.71 3.52 1.95
N TYR A 120 20.37 3.56 0.66
CA TYR A 120 21.33 3.74 -0.42
C TYR A 120 22.00 5.12 -0.34
N ALA A 121 21.24 6.19 -0.14
CA ALA A 121 21.74 7.56 0.04
C ALA A 121 22.69 7.66 1.24
N THR A 122 22.30 7.09 2.39
CA THR A 122 23.14 7.06 3.60
C THR A 122 24.46 6.31 3.34
N THR A 123 24.39 5.17 2.65
CA THR A 123 25.57 4.37 2.30
C THR A 123 26.51 5.15 1.38
N MET A 124 25.98 5.83 0.36
CA MET A 124 26.77 6.65 -0.56
C MET A 124 27.45 7.82 0.15
N VAL A 125 26.77 8.47 1.10
CA VAL A 125 27.38 9.51 1.94
C VAL A 125 28.55 8.92 2.74
N ILE A 126 28.35 7.83 3.48
CA ILE A 126 29.41 7.18 4.28
C ILE A 126 30.62 6.83 3.40
N VAL A 127 30.39 6.17 2.26
CA VAL A 127 31.45 5.80 1.32
C VAL A 127 32.19 7.04 0.78
N SER A 128 31.46 8.12 0.44
CA SER A 128 32.03 9.37 -0.03
C SER A 128 32.90 10.07 1.01
N TRP A 129 32.62 9.93 2.31
CA TRP A 129 33.45 10.49 3.38
C TRP A 129 34.66 9.63 3.73
N ILE A 130 34.57 8.30 3.56
CA ILE A 130 35.67 7.38 3.83
C ILE A 130 36.71 7.40 2.69
N LEU A 131 36.25 7.42 1.44
CA LEU A 131 37.12 7.24 0.27
C LEU A 131 37.71 8.54 -0.29
N ASP A 132 37.20 9.71 0.12
CA ASP A 132 37.63 11.01 -0.40
C ASP A 132 38.34 11.84 0.69
N PRO A 133 39.69 11.79 0.76
CA PRO A 133 40.45 12.41 1.84
C PRO A 133 40.63 13.94 1.72
N GLY A 134 40.09 14.64 0.71
CA GLY A 134 40.45 16.06 0.57
C GLY A 134 39.71 16.90 -0.45
N ILE A 135 38.49 17.32 -0.12
CA ILE A 135 37.89 18.52 -0.74
C ILE A 135 38.38 19.77 0.01
N LYS A 136 38.80 20.81 -0.73
CA LYS A 136 39.29 22.08 -0.18
C LYS A 136 38.29 23.22 -0.47
N GLY A 137 38.29 24.26 0.36
CA GLY A 137 37.52 25.49 0.12
C GLY A 137 35.99 25.30 0.20
N ASP A 138 35.26 26.10 -0.57
CA ASP A 138 33.79 26.19 -0.56
C ASP A 138 33.09 24.86 -0.93
N ASP A 139 33.70 24.06 -1.81
CA ASP A 139 33.18 22.74 -2.22
C ASP A 139 33.07 21.77 -1.04
N LYS A 140 33.97 21.90 -0.04
CA LYS A 140 33.93 21.07 1.17
C LYS A 140 32.73 21.45 2.04
N HIS A 141 32.48 22.75 2.19
CA HIS A 141 31.34 23.24 2.96
C HIS A 141 30.02 22.81 2.31
N LEU A 142 29.90 22.93 0.99
CA LEU A 142 28.72 22.48 0.25
C LEU A 142 28.51 20.96 0.38
N LYS A 143 29.56 20.14 0.20
CA LYS A 143 29.49 18.67 0.40
C LYS A 143 29.05 18.33 1.82
N MET A 144 29.58 19.01 2.83
CA MET A 144 29.21 18.82 4.24
C MET A 144 27.75 19.14 4.50
N ILE A 145 27.27 20.30 4.04
CA ILE A 145 25.86 20.71 4.22
C ILE A 145 24.94 19.71 3.51
N ASN A 146 25.21 19.38 2.24
CA ASN A 146 24.40 18.42 1.49
C ASN A 146 24.39 17.03 2.14
N SER A 147 25.54 16.56 2.65
CA SER A 147 25.62 15.28 3.36
C SER A 147 24.78 15.28 4.63
N ILE A 148 24.83 16.34 5.43
CA ILE A 148 24.05 16.47 6.66
C ILE A 148 22.56 16.47 6.34
N LEU A 149 22.12 17.28 5.38
CA LEU A 149 20.73 17.35 4.96
C LEU A 149 20.22 15.99 4.47
N LEU A 150 20.98 15.31 3.63
CA LEU A 150 20.60 14.01 3.06
C LEU A 150 20.52 12.90 4.11
N VAL A 151 21.41 12.90 5.11
CA VAL A 151 21.37 11.94 6.23
C VAL A 151 20.18 12.20 7.14
N ILE A 152 19.89 13.46 7.47
CA ILE A 152 18.72 13.84 8.27
C ILE A 152 17.44 13.44 7.54
N GLU A 153 17.32 13.76 6.25
CA GLU A 153 16.20 13.37 5.40
C GLU A 153 16.02 11.85 5.37
N SER A 154 17.09 11.11 5.06
CA SER A 154 17.08 9.64 4.98
C SER A 154 16.70 8.99 6.30
N PHE A 155 17.13 9.56 7.43
CA PHE A 155 16.78 9.05 8.75
C PHE A 155 15.30 9.30 9.08
N LEU A 156 14.81 10.52 8.87
CA LEU A 156 13.42 10.88 9.17
C LEU A 156 12.43 10.10 8.30
N PHE A 157 12.64 10.09 6.98
CA PHE A 157 11.80 9.32 6.06
C PHE A 157 11.97 7.81 6.28
N GLY A 158 13.19 7.33 6.52
CA GLY A 158 13.48 5.93 6.81
C GLY A 158 12.71 5.41 8.02
N LEU A 159 12.77 6.12 9.15
CA LEU A 159 12.00 5.75 10.35
C LEU A 159 10.49 5.78 10.09
N PHE A 160 10.01 6.81 9.41
CA PHE A 160 8.60 6.95 9.09
C PHE A 160 8.09 5.78 8.24
N VAL A 161 8.77 5.44 7.13
CA VAL A 161 8.32 4.35 6.26
C VAL A 161 8.49 2.97 6.88
N ILE A 162 9.46 2.77 7.77
CA ILE A 162 9.59 1.54 8.55
C ILE A 162 8.39 1.37 9.49
N ALA A 163 8.02 2.42 10.24
CA ALA A 163 6.90 2.37 11.16
C ALA A 163 5.58 2.05 10.44
N ILE A 164 5.28 2.77 9.35
CA ILE A 164 4.08 2.52 8.54
C ILE A 164 4.15 1.14 7.87
N GLY A 165 5.32 0.74 7.36
CA GLY A 165 5.52 -0.58 6.75
C GLY A 165 5.27 -1.73 7.72
N CYS A 166 5.73 -1.62 8.96
CA CYS A 166 5.47 -2.59 10.02
C CYS A 166 3.99 -2.69 10.35
N ASP A 167 3.29 -1.55 10.44
CA ASP A 167 1.85 -1.51 10.69
C ASP A 167 1.06 -2.20 9.56
N GLN A 168 1.36 -1.87 8.30
CA GLN A 168 0.73 -2.51 7.13
C GLN A 168 0.99 -4.02 7.08
N LEU A 169 2.22 -4.46 7.35
CA LEU A 169 2.56 -5.89 7.38
C LEU A 169 1.87 -6.60 8.54
N SER A 170 1.76 -5.96 9.71
CA SER A 170 1.01 -6.49 10.84
C SER A 170 -0.47 -6.65 10.47
N ALA A 171 -1.09 -5.65 9.84
CA ALA A 171 -2.47 -5.72 9.37
C ALA A 171 -2.69 -6.87 8.37
N ILE A 172 -1.72 -7.13 7.48
CA ILE A 172 -1.77 -8.27 6.53
C ILE A 172 -1.57 -9.62 7.23
N PHE A 173 -0.73 -9.71 8.26
CA PHE A 173 -0.50 -10.98 8.95
C PHE A 173 -1.57 -11.31 9.98
N SER A 174 -2.22 -10.29 10.52
CA SER A 174 -3.35 -10.39 11.43
C SER A 174 -4.70 -10.48 10.71
N ASP A 175 -4.72 -10.84 9.41
CA ASP A 175 -5.85 -10.91 8.47
C ASP A 175 -7.00 -11.85 8.88
N GLU A 176 -7.43 -11.78 10.13
CA GLU A 176 -8.65 -12.35 10.65
C GLU A 176 -9.62 -11.22 10.95
N THR A 177 -10.71 -11.20 10.18
CA THR A 177 -11.88 -10.43 10.57
C THR A 177 -12.56 -11.10 11.77
N THR A 178 -13.21 -10.32 12.62
CA THR A 178 -14.07 -10.84 13.69
C THR A 178 -15.14 -11.80 13.14
N VAL A 179 -15.56 -11.65 11.89
CA VAL A 179 -16.48 -12.58 11.20
C VAL A 179 -15.82 -13.92 10.85
N GLU A 180 -14.55 -13.93 10.45
CA GLU A 180 -13.75 -15.15 10.24
C GLU A 180 -13.38 -15.84 11.56
N GLN A 181 -13.33 -15.09 12.67
CA GLN A 181 -13.23 -15.62 14.02
C GLN A 181 -14.55 -16.24 14.52
N MET A 182 -15.69 -15.64 14.17
CA MET A 182 -17.02 -16.08 14.61
C MET A 182 -17.63 -17.21 13.76
N LYS A 183 -17.23 -17.40 12.50
CA LYS A 183 -17.74 -18.47 11.60
C LYS A 183 -17.09 -19.85 11.77
N LYS A 184 -16.10 -20.02 12.66
CA LYS A 184 -15.31 -21.26 12.74
C LYS A 184 -15.82 -22.23 13.82
N ASP A 185 -16.79 -23.07 13.46
CA ASP A 185 -17.02 -24.38 14.11
C ASP A 185 -16.12 -25.47 13.45
N GLY A 186 -14.84 -25.17 13.20
CA GLY A 186 -13.93 -26.09 12.51
C GLY A 186 -12.44 -25.89 12.83
N PRO A 187 -11.57 -26.88 12.51
CA PRO A 187 -10.16 -26.85 12.87
C PRO A 187 -9.43 -25.63 12.31
N ARG A 188 -8.59 -24.99 13.13
CA ARG A 188 -7.81 -23.79 12.80
C ARG A 188 -7.02 -23.99 11.51
N ARG A 189 -7.47 -23.41 10.40
CA ARG A 189 -6.66 -23.33 9.19
C ARG A 189 -5.72 -22.13 9.33
N ASN A 190 -4.52 -22.37 9.87
CA ASN A 190 -3.43 -21.39 9.78
C ASN A 190 -3.18 -21.12 8.30
N LYS A 191 -3.67 -20.00 7.75
CA LYS A 191 -3.23 -19.55 6.44
C LYS A 191 -1.74 -19.27 6.56
N ALA A 192 -0.93 -19.90 5.72
CA ALA A 192 0.50 -19.62 5.68
C ALA A 192 0.71 -18.12 5.38
N LYS A 193 1.67 -17.46 6.04
CA LYS A 193 1.96 -16.02 5.82
C LYS A 193 2.14 -15.67 4.34
N MET A 194 2.71 -16.59 3.56
CA MET A 194 2.87 -16.45 2.13
C MET A 194 1.53 -16.33 1.38
N ALA A 195 0.49 -17.06 1.81
CA ALA A 195 -0.83 -16.97 1.21
C ALA A 195 -1.47 -15.60 1.45
N LEU A 196 -1.25 -15.00 2.64
CA LEU A 196 -1.72 -13.64 2.96
C LEU A 196 -1.04 -12.58 2.10
N LEU A 197 0.28 -12.69 1.93
CA LEU A 197 1.03 -11.81 1.03
C LEU A 197 0.58 -11.98 -0.43
N GLN A 198 0.28 -13.20 -0.86
CA GLN A 198 -0.25 -13.46 -2.20
C GLN A 198 -1.64 -12.84 -2.44
N GLU A 199 -2.45 -12.60 -1.40
CA GLU A 199 -3.72 -11.87 -1.54
C GLU A 199 -3.49 -10.40 -1.93
N VAL A 200 -2.40 -9.78 -1.45
CA VAL A 200 -2.06 -8.37 -1.72
C VAL A 200 -1.19 -8.22 -2.97
N PHE A 201 -0.14 -9.02 -3.10
CA PHE A 201 0.87 -8.87 -4.15
C PHE A 201 0.57 -9.70 -5.42
N GLY A 202 -0.35 -10.66 -5.30
CA GLY A 202 -0.69 -11.62 -6.35
C GLY A 202 0.03 -12.97 -6.20
N ARG A 203 -0.47 -13.99 -6.91
CA ARG A 203 0.04 -15.38 -6.86
C ARG A 203 1.31 -15.64 -7.68
N GLY A 204 1.87 -14.60 -8.32
CA GLY A 204 3.10 -14.70 -9.11
C GLY A 204 4.35 -14.93 -8.26
N HIS A 205 5.49 -15.13 -8.94
CA HIS A 205 6.79 -15.26 -8.29
C HIS A 205 7.14 -14.00 -7.47
N PRO A 206 7.75 -14.08 -6.26
CA PRO A 206 8.00 -12.91 -5.40
C PRO A 206 8.78 -11.76 -6.05
N LEU A 207 9.63 -12.04 -7.05
CA LEU A 207 10.32 -10.98 -7.79
C LEU A 207 9.36 -10.09 -8.59
N THR A 208 8.21 -10.61 -9.04
CA THR A 208 7.20 -9.78 -9.74
C THR A 208 6.43 -8.89 -8.78
N TRP A 209 6.56 -9.10 -7.46
CA TRP A 209 6.00 -8.23 -6.44
C TRP A 209 6.74 -6.92 -6.32
N LEU A 210 7.97 -6.83 -6.83
CA LEU A 210 8.75 -5.59 -6.88
C LEU A 210 8.30 -4.70 -8.06
N CYS A 211 7.80 -5.30 -9.14
CA CYS A 211 7.35 -4.53 -10.30
C CYS A 211 6.02 -3.79 -10.00
N PRO A 212 5.90 -2.48 -10.29
CA PRO A 212 4.68 -1.70 -10.12
C PRO A 212 3.63 -1.99 -11.22
N VAL A 213 3.38 -3.28 -11.46
CA VAL A 213 2.45 -3.81 -12.44
C VAL A 213 1.41 -4.67 -11.72
N GLN A 214 0.16 -4.54 -12.14
CA GLN A 214 -0.91 -5.43 -11.70
C GLN A 214 -0.82 -6.70 -12.55
N PHE A 215 -0.29 -7.79 -11.99
CA PHE A 215 -0.41 -9.10 -12.63
C PHE A 215 -1.74 -9.70 -12.20
N ASN A 216 -2.74 -9.61 -13.08
CA ASN A 216 -4.10 -10.14 -12.97
C ASN A 216 -4.51 -10.63 -11.57
N SER A 217 -5.17 -9.75 -10.82
CA SER A 217 -6.01 -10.16 -9.69
C SER A 217 -7.27 -10.82 -10.25
N THR A 218 -7.16 -12.05 -10.74
CA THR A 218 -8.34 -12.86 -11.05
C THR A 218 -8.98 -13.34 -9.75
N ILE A 219 -9.50 -12.44 -8.90
CA ILE A 219 -10.31 -12.79 -7.72
C ILE A 219 -11.31 -11.64 -7.44
N HIS A 220 -12.59 -11.95 -7.66
CA HIS A 220 -13.82 -11.28 -7.18
C HIS A 220 -14.24 -9.91 -7.74
N SER A 221 -14.27 -9.75 -9.06
CA SER A 221 -15.27 -8.85 -9.68
C SER A 221 -16.64 -9.53 -9.91
N THR A 222 -16.77 -10.83 -9.66
CA THR A 222 -17.93 -11.65 -10.07
C THR A 222 -18.91 -12.05 -8.97
N THR A 223 -18.90 -11.41 -7.80
CA THR A 223 -19.94 -11.68 -6.77
C THR A 223 -20.59 -10.43 -6.16
N TYR A 224 -20.28 -9.24 -6.67
CA TYR A 224 -20.89 -7.99 -6.21
C TYR A 224 -21.84 -7.34 -7.23
N THR A 225 -21.91 -7.88 -8.44
CA THR A 225 -23.08 -7.73 -9.30
C THR A 225 -24.12 -8.73 -8.78
N THR A 226 -24.86 -8.36 -7.73
CA THR A 226 -26.18 -8.94 -7.56
C THR A 226 -26.92 -8.67 -8.86
N ASN A 227 -27.39 -9.76 -9.46
CA ASN A 227 -28.49 -9.74 -10.42
C ASN A 227 -29.61 -8.90 -9.80
N HIS A 228 -29.66 -7.62 -10.17
CA HIS A 228 -30.87 -6.85 -10.13
C HIS A 228 -31.46 -6.98 -11.53
N VAL A 229 -32.41 -7.91 -11.64
CA VAL A 229 -33.45 -7.90 -12.66
C VAL A 229 -34.19 -6.57 -12.60
#